data_AF-A0A3P8M0P3-F1
#
_entry.id   AF-A0A3P8M0P3-F1
#
_cell.length_a   1.000
_cell.length_b   1.000
_cell.length_c   1.000
_cell.angle_alpha   90.00
_cell.angle_beta   90.00
_cell.angle_gamma   90.00
#
_symmetry.space_group_name_H-M   'P 1'
#
loop_
_entity.id
_entity.type
_entity.pdbx_description
1 polymer ?
#
loop_
_entity_poly.entity_id
_entity_poly.type
_entity_poly.pdbx_seq_one_letter_code
_entity_poly.pdbx_strand_id
1 'polypeptide(L)'
;MGMHYARHDGEAEDVAVALNEQYQPRFAGDDLPSNPVACAVAIADKMDTLAGIFGIGQHPKGDKDPFALRRAALGVLRIIVEKNSLWICRLSPKKRYVCMATS
;
A
#
# COMPACT_ATOMS: atom_id res chain seq x y z
N MET A 1 -6.63 7.69 13.81
CA MET A 1 -6.65 7.11 15.17
C MET A 1 -5.40 6.27 15.46
N GLY A 2 -5.00 5.31 14.61
CA GLY A 2 -3.80 4.48 14.84
C GLY A 2 -2.50 5.26 15.09
N MET A 3 -2.31 6.39 14.41
CA MET A 3 -1.15 7.30 14.62
C MET A 3 -1.00 7.79 16.06
N HIS A 4 -2.11 8.12 16.73
CA HIS A 4 -2.05 8.67 18.09
C HIS A 4 -1.62 7.60 19.10
N TYR A 5 -2.04 6.36 18.90
CA TYR A 5 -1.62 5.24 19.73
C TYR A 5 -0.14 4.92 19.52
N ALA A 6 0.33 4.83 18.28
CA ALA A 6 1.74 4.59 17.99
C ALA A 6 2.67 5.67 18.57
N ARG A 7 2.26 6.95 18.48
CA ARG A 7 3.01 8.04 19.13
C ARG A 7 3.01 7.95 20.65
N HIS A 8 1.89 7.54 21.24
CA HIS A 8 1.79 7.37 22.69
C HIS A 8 2.62 6.18 23.19
N ASP A 9 2.77 5.14 22.37
CA ASP A 9 3.58 3.96 22.67
C ASP A 9 5.09 4.18 22.42
N GLY A 10 5.48 5.36 21.93
CA GLY A 10 6.88 5.72 21.68
C GLY A 10 7.47 5.10 20.42
N GLU A 11 6.62 4.65 19.49
CA GLU A 11 7.05 4.10 18.21
C GLU A 11 7.70 5.15 17.31
N ALA A 12 8.44 4.68 16.30
CA ALA A 12 9.05 5.57 15.32
C ALA A 12 8.00 6.41 14.59
N GLU A 13 8.30 7.68 14.35
CA GLU A 13 7.37 8.63 13.70
C GLU A 13 6.95 8.13 12.30
N ASP A 14 7.85 7.45 11.59
CA ASP A 14 7.55 6.83 10.28
C ASP A 14 6.44 5.77 10.38
N VAL A 15 6.35 5.03 11.48
CA VAL A 15 5.33 4.01 11.73
C VAL A 15 4.01 4.67 12.09
N ALA A 16 4.04 5.71 12.94
CA ALA A 16 2.85 6.47 13.29
C ALA A 16 2.22 7.12 12.04
N VAL A 17 3.03 7.72 11.16
CA VAL A 17 2.60 8.27 9.88
C VAL A 17 2.05 7.18 8.97
N ALA A 18 2.72 6.03 8.86
CA ALA A 18 2.24 4.91 8.06
C ALA A 18 0.86 4.42 8.49
N LEU A 19 0.57 4.35 9.79
CA LEU A 19 -0.75 3.98 10.31
C LEU A 19 -1.85 4.99 9.98
N ASN A 20 -1.50 6.27 9.78
CA ASN A 20 -2.46 7.27 9.31
C ASN A 20 -2.70 7.15 7.81
N GLU A 21 -1.62 6.98 7.06
CA GLU A 21 -1.58 6.99 5.59
C GLU A 21 -1.93 5.64 4.96
N GLN A 22 -2.06 4.55 5.72
CA GLN A 22 -2.38 3.22 5.18
C GLN A 22 -3.66 3.18 4.32
N TYR A 23 -4.62 4.05 4.64
CA TYR A 23 -5.89 4.17 3.92
C TYR A 23 -5.76 4.94 2.60
N GLN A 24 -4.63 5.61 2.33
CA GLN A 24 -4.37 6.28 1.08
C GLN A 24 -3.84 5.31 0.02
N PRO A 25 -4.09 5.56 -1.28
CA PRO A 25 -5.07 6.51 -1.82
C PRO A 25 -6.51 5.94 -1.72
N ARG A 26 -7.48 6.77 -1.33
CA ARG A 26 -8.90 6.37 -1.20
C ARG A 26 -9.65 6.42 -2.54
N PHE A 27 -9.19 7.25 -3.47
CA PHE A 27 -9.78 7.45 -4.79
C PHE A 27 -8.72 7.84 -5.83
N ALA A 28 -9.06 7.73 -7.12
CA ALA A 28 -8.21 8.13 -8.22
C ALA A 28 -8.01 9.66 -8.18
N GLY A 29 -6.81 10.12 -7.82
CA GLY A 29 -6.48 11.54 -7.61
C GLY A 29 -6.22 11.95 -6.16
N ASP A 30 -6.41 11.03 -5.19
CA ASP A 30 -6.06 11.28 -3.78
C ASP A 30 -4.55 11.36 -3.57
N ASP A 31 -4.15 11.92 -2.43
CA ASP A 31 -2.75 12.01 -2.02
C ASP A 31 -2.14 10.61 -1.85
N LEU A 32 -0.88 10.50 -2.25
CA LEU A 32 -0.09 9.29 -2.08
C LEU A 32 0.56 9.27 -0.69
N PRO A 33 0.80 8.08 -0.13
CA PRO A 33 1.55 7.96 1.11
C PRO A 33 2.92 8.64 1.00
N SER A 34 3.30 9.39 2.03
CA SER A 34 4.52 10.19 2.05
C SER A 34 5.75 9.30 2.10
N ASN A 35 5.70 8.32 3.01
CA ASN A 35 6.83 7.49 3.40
C ASN A 35 6.86 6.12 2.68
N PRO A 36 8.05 5.52 2.48
CA PRO A 36 8.15 4.17 1.91
C PRO A 36 7.50 3.11 2.81
N VAL A 37 7.55 3.30 4.13
CA VAL A 37 6.86 2.43 5.11
C VAL A 37 5.35 2.54 4.93
N ALA A 38 4.83 3.76 4.79
CA ALA A 38 3.42 4.01 4.54
C ALA A 38 2.94 3.39 3.22
N CYS A 39 3.75 3.51 2.14
CA CYS A 39 3.49 2.83 0.87
C CYS A 39 3.44 1.31 1.03
N ALA A 40 4.37 0.70 1.78
CA ALA A 40 4.40 -0.74 2.01
C ALA A 40 3.12 -1.23 2.72
N VAL A 41 2.74 -0.55 3.81
CA VAL A 41 1.55 -0.88 4.60
C VAL A 41 0.28 -0.70 3.75
N ALA A 42 0.17 0.42 3.03
CA ALA A 42 -0.96 0.72 2.17
C ALA A 42 -1.14 -0.31 1.03
N ILE A 43 -0.04 -0.83 0.48
CA ILE A 43 -0.09 -1.90 -0.54
C ILE A 43 -0.48 -3.23 0.11
N ALA A 44 0.14 -3.58 1.24
CA ALA A 44 -0.10 -4.83 1.93
C ALA A 44 -1.59 -4.98 2.32
N ASP A 45 -2.19 -3.95 2.90
CA ASP A 45 -3.60 -3.94 3.30
C ASP A 45 -4.56 -4.16 2.11
N LYS A 46 -4.30 -3.48 0.99
CA LYS A 46 -5.09 -3.61 -0.24
C LYS A 46 -4.88 -4.98 -0.89
N MET A 47 -3.66 -5.50 -0.91
CA MET A 47 -3.36 -6.84 -1.42
C MET A 47 -3.97 -7.94 -0.55
N ASP A 48 -3.98 -7.78 0.77
CA ASP A 48 -4.59 -8.71 1.71
C ASP A 48 -6.11 -8.78 1.51
N THR A 49 -6.75 -7.61 1.36
CA THR A 49 -8.18 -7.51 1.03
C THR A 49 -8.51 -8.20 -0.31
N LEU A 50 -7.68 -7.97 -1.34
CA LEU A 50 -7.81 -8.66 -2.62
C LEU A 50 -7.67 -10.19 -2.40
N ALA A 51 -6.57 -10.65 -1.82
CA ALA A 51 -6.29 -12.06 -1.61
C ALA A 51 -7.37 -12.77 -0.79
N GLY A 52 -7.87 -12.14 0.28
CA GLY A 52 -8.95 -12.65 1.11
C GLY A 52 -10.25 -12.82 0.33
N ILE A 53 -10.66 -11.81 -0.44
CA ILE A 53 -11.92 -11.84 -1.21
C ILE A 53 -11.84 -12.84 -2.38
N PHE A 54 -10.70 -12.91 -3.08
CA PHE A 54 -10.46 -13.93 -4.10
C PHE A 54 -10.42 -15.34 -3.48
N GLY A 55 -9.85 -15.49 -2.28
CA GLY A 55 -9.76 -16.76 -1.54
C GLY A 55 -11.11 -17.33 -1.11
N ILE A 56 -12.07 -16.48 -0.75
CA ILE A 56 -13.45 -16.90 -0.42
C ILE A 56 -14.34 -17.09 -1.66
N GLY A 57 -13.78 -17.00 -2.87
CA GLY A 57 -14.50 -17.19 -4.13
C GLY A 57 -15.52 -16.10 -4.45
N GLN A 58 -15.50 -14.98 -3.72
CA GLN A 58 -16.36 -13.80 -3.93
C GLN A 58 -15.78 -12.95 -5.08
N HIS A 59 -15.72 -13.55 -6.26
CA HIS A 59 -15.37 -12.84 -7.47
C HIS A 59 -16.44 -11.79 -7.79
N PRO A 60 -16.07 -10.61 -8.31
CA PRO A 60 -17.04 -9.59 -8.72
C PRO A 60 -17.92 -10.16 -9.85
N LYS A 61 -19.12 -10.63 -9.51
CA LYS A 61 -20.12 -11.12 -10.46
C LYS A 61 -20.96 -9.94 -10.94
N GLY A 62 -20.62 -9.40 -12.12
CA GLY A 62 -21.41 -8.40 -12.81
C GLY A 62 -21.14 -6.95 -12.38
N ASP A 63 -21.78 -6.02 -13.09
CA ASP A 63 -21.50 -4.57 -13.25
C ASP A 63 -21.43 -3.70 -11.98
N LYS A 64 -21.45 -4.32 -10.79
CA LYS A 64 -21.27 -3.66 -9.50
C LYS A 64 -20.01 -4.23 -8.86
N ASP A 65 -19.15 -3.34 -8.35
CA ASP A 65 -17.99 -3.69 -7.54
C ASP A 65 -18.37 -3.64 -6.03
N PRO A 66 -19.06 -4.66 -5.46
CA PRO A 66 -19.58 -4.60 -4.09
C PRO A 66 -18.50 -4.42 -3.03
N PHE A 67 -17.28 -4.87 -3.33
CA PHE A 67 -16.14 -4.79 -2.42
C PHE A 67 -15.07 -3.78 -2.84
N ALA A 68 -15.37 -2.92 -3.83
CA ALA A 68 -14.40 -1.95 -4.35
C ALA A 68 -13.06 -2.57 -4.83
N LEU A 69 -13.03 -3.86 -5.17
CA LEU A 69 -11.81 -4.61 -5.54
C LEU A 69 -11.04 -3.94 -6.67
N ARG A 70 -11.77 -3.48 -7.71
CA ARG A 70 -11.18 -2.75 -8.84
C ARG A 70 -10.50 -1.47 -8.38
N ARG A 71 -11.11 -0.74 -7.43
CA ARG A 71 -10.54 0.48 -6.85
C ARG A 71 -9.33 0.19 -5.98
N ALA A 72 -9.35 -0.88 -5.19
CA ALA A 72 -8.20 -1.32 -4.40
C ALA A 72 -7.01 -1.67 -5.29
N ALA A 73 -7.24 -2.44 -6.37
CA ALA A 73 -6.21 -2.79 -7.34
C ALA A 73 -5.64 -1.57 -8.08
N LEU A 74 -6.51 -0.62 -8.49
CA LEU A 74 -6.07 0.65 -9.09
C LEU A 74 -5.25 1.50 -8.10
N GLY A 75 -5.62 1.51 -6.82
CA GLY A 75 -4.85 2.19 -5.77
C GLY A 75 -3.45 1.59 -5.60
N VAL A 76 -3.32 0.26 -5.60
CA VAL A 76 -2.01 -0.43 -5.55
C VAL A 76 -1.18 -0.11 -6.78
N LEU A 77 -1.77 -0.24 -7.97
CA LEU A 77 -1.08 0.05 -9.24
C LEU A 77 -0.57 1.50 -9.27
N ARG A 78 -1.39 2.44 -8.84
CA ARG A 78 -1.05 3.86 -8.78
C ARG A 78 0.12 4.12 -7.82
N ILE A 79 0.13 3.53 -6.63
CA ILE A 79 1.28 3.63 -5.70
C ILE A 79 2.55 3.09 -6.38
N ILE A 80 2.48 1.94 -7.03
CA ILE A 80 3.64 1.32 -7.70
C ILE A 80 4.16 2.19 -8.84
N VAL A 81 3.27 2.74 -9.67
CA VAL A 81 3.62 3.56 -10.83
C VAL A 81 4.17 4.93 -10.42
N GLU A 82 3.50 5.64 -9.51
CA GLU A 82 3.91 7.00 -9.10
C GLU A 82 5.11 7.00 -8.15
N LYS A 83 5.25 6.01 -7.26
CA LYS A 83 6.40 5.95 -6.35
C LYS A 83 7.62 5.24 -6.94
N ASN A 84 7.49 4.58 -8.10
CA ASN A 84 8.52 3.79 -8.81
C ASN A 84 9.13 2.66 -7.93
N SER A 85 9.28 1.44 -8.45
CA SER A 85 9.68 0.25 -7.66
C SER A 85 11.03 0.34 -6.90
N LEU A 86 11.80 1.41 -7.10
CA LEU A 86 13.07 1.70 -6.43
C LEU A 86 12.96 1.73 -4.89
N TRP A 87 11.84 2.20 -4.32
CA TRP A 87 11.70 2.25 -2.85
C TRP A 87 11.52 0.86 -2.24
N ILE A 88 10.88 -0.08 -2.94
CA ILE A 88 10.69 -1.47 -2.49
C ILE A 88 12.06 -2.17 -2.35
N CYS A 89 13.00 -1.86 -3.25
CA CYS A 89 14.36 -2.38 -3.17
C CYS A 89 15.18 -1.71 -2.07
N ARG A 90 14.84 -0.50 -1.65
CA ARG A 90 15.50 0.23 -0.55
C ARG A 90 15.16 -0.34 0.83
N LEU A 91 13.98 -0.98 0.99
CA LEU A 91 13.53 -1.61 2.24
C LEU A 91 14.22 -2.95 2.54
N SER A 92 14.92 -3.56 1.57
CA SER A 92 15.67 -4.80 1.80
C SER A 92 17.19 -4.53 1.75
N PRO A 93 17.93 -4.67 2.87
CA PRO A 93 19.39 -4.53 2.89
C PRO A 93 20.11 -5.49 1.94
N LYS A 94 19.47 -6.62 1.55
CA LYS A 94 20.08 -7.71 0.78
C LYS A 94 19.92 -7.64 -0.75
N LYS A 95 19.14 -6.71 -1.32
CA LYS A 95 18.91 -6.63 -2.78
C LYS A 95 19.25 -5.27 -3.39
N ARG A 96 20.40 -4.71 -3.01
CA ARG A 96 20.97 -3.51 -3.68
C ARG A 96 21.42 -3.78 -5.13
N TYR A 97 21.63 -5.04 -5.51
CA TYR A 97 22.25 -5.42 -6.79
C TYR A 97 21.30 -5.65 -7.96
N VAL A 98 19.99 -5.87 -7.75
CA VAL A 98 19.07 -6.23 -8.85
C VAL A 98 18.56 -5.00 -9.62
N CYS A 99 18.46 -3.82 -8.99
CA CYS A 99 17.96 -2.61 -9.66
C CYS A 99 19.01 -1.81 -10.44
N MET A 100 20.31 -2.12 -10.31
CA MET A 100 21.37 -1.42 -11.07
C MET A 100 21.61 -2.00 -12.47
N ALA A 101 20.96 -3.11 -12.83
CA ALA A 101 21.21 -3.83 -14.07
C ALA A 101 20.31 -3.41 -15.26
N THR A 102 19.44 -2.42 -15.07
CA THR A 102 18.58 -1.87 -16.13
C THR A 102 18.70 -0.35 -16.18
N SER A 103 19.90 0.12 -16.51
CA SER A 103 20.16 1.46 -17.04
C SER A 103 21.07 1.33 -18.25
#